data_AF-A0A7Y4ZHJ2-F1
#
_entry.id   AF-A0A7Y4ZHJ2-F1
#
_cell.length_a   1.000
_cell.length_b   1.000
_cell.length_c   1.000
_cell.angle_alpha   90.00
_cell.angle_beta   90.00
_cell.angle_gamma   90.00
#
_symmetry.space_group_name_H-M   'P 1'
#
loop_
_entity.id
_entity.type
_entity.pdbx_description
1 polymer ?
#
loop_
_entity_poly.entity_id
_entity_poly.type
_entity_poly.pdbx_seq_one_letter_code
_entity_poly.pdbx_strand_id
1 'polypeptide(L)'
;MTTTLTVSFLAPVAVGAEIVVVTIEEAGVFSGWNEAAPILVDRSTGIVFGSSSLPEQIHAGDLDVERHSNGRFRRAPDVAPVTYRVASCLIRSRSGDHANLNTVLGLEPLAGTPAYR
;
A
#
# COMPACT_ATOMS: atom_id res chain seq x y z
N MET A 1 -4.93 -9.14 17.41
CA MET A 1 -5.58 -7.82 17.51
C MET A 1 -5.76 -7.29 16.09
N THR A 2 -6.90 -6.67 15.80
CA THR A 2 -7.18 -6.07 14.48
C THR A 2 -6.58 -4.67 14.42
N THR A 3 -5.83 -4.38 13.36
CA THR A 3 -5.22 -3.07 13.07
C THR A 3 -6.05 -2.34 12.03
N THR A 4 -6.28 -1.04 12.21
CA THR A 4 -6.99 -0.23 11.23
C THR A 4 -5.99 0.52 10.36
N LEU A 5 -6.07 0.37 9.04
CA LEU A 5 -5.27 1.12 8.07
C LEU A 5 -6.19 2.00 7.22
N THR A 6 -5.89 3.29 7.13
CA THR A 6 -6.60 4.21 6.22
C THR A 6 -5.65 4.60 5.09
N VAL A 7 -6.06 4.32 3.85
CA VAL A 7 -5.32 4.70 2.65
C VAL A 7 -6.02 5.85 1.92
N SER A 8 -5.24 6.72 1.28
CA SER A 8 -5.73 7.91 0.57
C SER A 8 -6.22 7.64 -0.85
N PHE A 9 -6.33 6.38 -1.24
CA PHE A 9 -6.77 5.93 -2.55
C PHE A 9 -7.87 4.90 -2.43
N LEU A 10 -8.58 4.68 -3.54
CA LEU A 10 -9.63 3.68 -3.62
C LEU A 10 -9.01 2.30 -3.84
N ALA A 11 -9.15 1.43 -2.84
CA ALA A 11 -8.77 0.02 -2.91
C ALA A 11 -9.96 -0.86 -2.53
N PRO A 12 -10.70 -1.44 -3.50
CA PRO A 12 -11.81 -2.34 -3.22
C PRO A 12 -11.26 -3.76 -2.93
N VAL A 13 -10.65 -3.93 -1.76
CA VAL A 13 -10.04 -5.22 -1.38
C VAL A 13 -11.08 -6.13 -0.74
N ALA A 14 -11.16 -7.37 -1.21
CA ALA A 14 -12.12 -8.35 -0.69
C ALA A 14 -11.81 -8.71 0.77
N VAL A 15 -12.85 -8.86 1.59
CA VAL A 15 -12.72 -9.43 2.93
C VAL A 15 -12.22 -10.87 2.81
N GLY A 16 -11.22 -11.21 3.63
CA GLY A 16 -10.53 -12.48 3.63
C GLY A 16 -9.30 -12.53 2.73
N ALA A 17 -9.10 -11.53 1.85
CA ALA A 17 -7.91 -11.44 1.00
C ALA A 17 -6.64 -11.25 1.81
N GLU A 18 -5.54 -11.81 1.33
CA GLU A 18 -4.21 -11.57 1.87
C GLU A 18 -3.54 -10.45 1.11
N ILE A 19 -3.12 -9.42 1.84
CA ILE A 19 -2.41 -8.28 1.28
C ILE A 19 -1.06 -8.12 1.93
N VAL A 20 -0.13 -7.54 1.18
CA VAL A 20 1.11 -7.00 1.72
C VAL A 20 1.02 -5.49 1.75
N VAL A 21 1.25 -4.92 2.91
CA VAL A 21 1.37 -3.48 3.09
C VAL A 21 2.85 -3.13 2.96
N VAL A 22 3.16 -2.27 1.99
CA VAL A 22 4.52 -1.80 1.72
C VAL A 22 4.56 -0.30 1.94
N THR A 23 5.47 0.17 2.80
CA THR A 23 5.75 1.60 2.92
C THR A 23 6.72 2.00 1.83
N ILE A 24 6.39 3.06 1.13
CA ILE A 24 7.21 3.65 0.07
C ILE A 24 7.68 5.04 0.50
N GLU A 25 8.73 5.50 -0.14
CA GLU A 25 9.23 6.86 -0.06
C GLU A 25 9.21 7.49 -1.45
N GLU A 26 8.89 8.78 -1.52
CA GLU A 26 8.92 9.57 -2.75
C GLU A 26 10.09 10.56 -2.73
N ALA A 27 10.60 10.90 -3.91
CA ALA A 27 11.69 11.87 -4.04
C ALA A 27 11.26 13.25 -3.50
N GLY A 28 12.04 13.82 -2.57
CA GLY A 28 11.79 15.15 -2.05
C GLY A 28 12.08 16.25 -3.08
N VAL A 29 11.34 17.36 -3.00
CA VAL A 29 11.46 18.50 -3.94
C VAL A 29 12.84 19.16 -3.89
N PHE A 30 13.51 19.12 -2.74
CA PHE A 30 14.81 19.78 -2.53
C PHE A 30 15.96 18.80 -2.30
N SER A 31 15.75 17.76 -1.50
CA SER A 31 16.71 16.68 -1.31
C SER A 31 16.06 15.49 -0.60
N GLY A 32 16.67 14.32 -0.73
CA GLY A 32 16.32 13.13 0.05
C GLY A 32 15.02 12.43 -0.39
N TRP A 33 14.56 11.57 0.51
CA TRP A 33 13.37 10.75 0.33
C TRP A 33 12.40 11.07 1.47
N ASN A 34 11.13 11.24 1.12
CA ASN A 34 10.07 11.50 2.10
C ASN A 34 9.20 10.26 2.21
N GLU A 35 8.84 9.88 3.43
CA GLU A 35 7.85 8.83 3.67
C GLU A 35 6.55 9.19 2.95
N ALA A 36 6.07 8.27 2.13
CA ALA A 36 4.84 8.39 1.36
C ALA A 36 3.78 7.42 1.88
N ALA A 37 2.55 7.57 1.38
CA ALA A 37 1.44 6.72 1.77
C ALA A 37 1.74 5.24 1.46
N PRO A 38 1.32 4.29 2.32
CA PRO A 38 1.55 2.88 2.07
C PRO A 38 0.79 2.42 0.83
N ILE A 39 1.37 1.46 0.12
CA ILE A 39 0.71 0.75 -0.98
C ILE A 39 0.25 -0.62 -0.49
N LEU A 40 -0.74 -1.18 -1.19
CA LEU A 40 -1.27 -2.49 -0.91
C LEU A 40 -1.00 -3.40 -2.11
N VAL A 41 -0.48 -4.59 -1.86
CA VAL A 41 -0.31 -5.63 -2.88
C VAL A 41 -1.23 -6.78 -2.54
N ASP A 42 -2.21 -7.08 -3.40
CA ASP A 42 -3.00 -8.30 -3.27
C ASP A 42 -2.14 -9.50 -3.67
N ARG A 43 -1.92 -10.43 -2.74
CA ARG A 43 -1.04 -11.59 -2.97
C ARG A 43 -1.60 -12.59 -3.97
N SER A 44 -2.93 -12.64 -4.10
CA SER A 44 -3.60 -13.61 -4.97
C SER A 44 -3.59 -13.17 -6.42
N THR A 45 -3.70 -11.86 -6.67
CA THR A 45 -3.80 -11.28 -8.02
C THR A 45 -2.54 -10.55 -8.46
N GLY A 46 -1.66 -10.16 -7.54
CA GLY A 46 -0.51 -9.31 -7.82
C GLY A 46 -0.87 -7.85 -8.09
N ILE A 47 -2.14 -7.46 -7.92
CA ILE A 47 -2.59 -6.08 -8.14
C ILE A 47 -2.00 -5.17 -7.06
N VAL A 48 -1.44 -4.05 -7.50
CA VAL A 48 -0.91 -2.99 -6.63
C VAL A 48 -1.94 -1.86 -6.56
N PHE A 49 -2.33 -1.51 -5.35
CA PHE A 49 -3.16 -0.34 -5.06
C PHE A 49 -2.29 0.73 -4.42
N GLY A 50 -2.37 1.96 -4.92
CA GLY A 50 -1.59 3.06 -4.41
C GLY A 50 -2.13 4.42 -4.80
N SER A 51 -1.46 5.47 -4.31
CA SER A 51 -1.77 6.86 -4.63
C SER A 51 -1.68 7.12 -6.13
N SER A 52 -2.46 8.07 -6.63
CA SER A 52 -2.36 8.58 -8.02
C SER A 52 -0.98 9.19 -8.36
N SER A 53 -0.14 9.47 -7.35
CA SER A 53 1.25 9.87 -7.56
C SER A 53 2.13 8.74 -8.11
N LEU A 54 1.68 7.49 -7.97
CA LEU A 54 2.40 6.33 -8.48
C LEU A 54 2.19 6.14 -9.98
N PRO A 55 3.21 5.67 -10.71
CA PRO A 55 3.07 5.27 -12.10
C PRO A 55 2.01 4.19 -12.29
N GLU A 56 1.29 4.22 -13.41
CA GLU A 56 0.22 3.27 -13.74
C GLU A 56 0.71 1.81 -13.97
N GLN A 57 2.01 1.55 -13.88
CA GLN A 57 2.64 0.27 -14.21
C GLN A 57 3.63 -0.19 -13.12
N ILE A 58 3.25 -0.06 -11.86
CA ILE A 58 3.98 -0.73 -10.78
C ILE A 58 3.52 -2.19 -10.72
N HIS A 59 4.46 -3.10 -10.93
CA HIS A 59 4.23 -4.51 -10.67
C HIS A 59 4.73 -4.88 -9.28
N ALA A 60 4.13 -5.93 -8.71
CA ALA A 60 4.51 -6.49 -7.41
C ALA A 60 6.03 -6.75 -7.29
N GLY A 61 6.67 -7.25 -8.36
CA GLY A 61 8.11 -7.52 -8.40
C GLY A 61 9.01 -6.29 -8.60
N ASP A 62 8.44 -5.13 -8.92
CA ASP A 62 9.20 -3.89 -8.97
C ASP A 62 9.39 -3.28 -7.56
N LEU A 63 8.62 -3.77 -6.57
CA LEU A 63 8.71 -3.36 -5.17
C LEU A 63 9.92 -3.97 -4.44
N ASP A 64 10.58 -4.93 -5.07
CA ASP A 64 11.81 -5.57 -4.57
C ASP A 64 13.07 -4.83 -5.05
N VAL A 65 12.92 -3.89 -5.98
CA VAL A 65 14.02 -3.08 -6.51
C VAL A 65 14.13 -1.79 -5.69
N GLU A 66 15.29 -1.55 -5.08
CA GLU A 66 15.58 -0.36 -4.26
C GLU A 66 15.34 0.98 -4.97
N ARG A 67 15.20 0.97 -6.30
CA ARG A 67 14.78 2.10 -7.12
C ARG A 67 13.97 1.63 -8.32
N HIS A 68 12.75 2.14 -8.44
CA HIS A 68 11.99 1.98 -9.69
C HIS A 68 12.68 2.74 -10.83
N SER A 69 12.50 2.24 -12.05
CA SER A 69 13.16 2.72 -13.29
C SER A 69 13.03 4.23 -13.58
N ASN A 70 12.07 4.92 -12.96
CA ASN A 70 11.86 6.36 -13.12
C ASN A 70 12.41 7.22 -11.96
N GLY A 71 12.97 6.61 -10.91
CA GLY A 71 13.56 7.27 -9.76
C GLY A 71 12.59 8.10 -8.89
N ARG A 72 11.28 7.98 -9.09
CA ARG A 72 10.27 8.80 -8.39
C ARG A 72 9.92 8.29 -7.01
N PHE A 73 10.00 6.99 -6.80
CA PHE A 73 9.71 6.35 -5.52
C PHE A 73 10.63 5.15 -5.30
N ARG A 74 10.74 4.75 -4.04
CA ARG A 74 11.39 3.51 -3.62
C ARG A 74 10.65 2.89 -2.44
N ARG A 75 10.90 1.62 -2.16
CA ARG A 75 10.50 1.04 -0.88
C ARG A 75 11.29 1.69 0.26
N ALA A 76 10.63 1.98 1.38
CA ALA A 76 11.29 2.45 2.59
C ALA A 76 12.26 1.37 3.09
N PRO A 77 13.58 1.64 3.15
CA PRO A 77 14.59 0.60 3.40
C PRO A 77 14.49 0.01 4.81
N ASP A 78 14.07 0.82 5.78
CA ASP A 78 14.02 0.44 7.20
C ASP A 78 12.64 -0.09 7.63
N VAL A 79 11.69 -0.20 6.70
CA VAL A 79 10.33 -0.70 6.98
C VAL A 79 10.11 -2.02 6.25
N ALA A 80 10.03 -3.10 7.01
CA ALA A 80 9.70 -4.41 6.47
C ALA A 80 8.23 -4.46 6.04
N PRO A 81 7.92 -4.98 4.83
CA PRO A 81 6.56 -5.27 4.41
C PRO A 81 5.89 -6.22 5.38
N VAL A 82 4.62 -5.93 5.69
CA VAL A 82 3.85 -6.74 6.62
C VAL A 82 2.67 -7.35 5.89
N THR A 83 2.48 -8.65 6.09
CA THR A 83 1.37 -9.39 5.48
C THR A 83 0.17 -9.42 6.44
N TYR A 84 -1.00 -9.07 5.91
CA TYR A 84 -2.26 -9.02 6.64
C TYR A 84 -3.35 -9.76 5.91
N ARG A 85 -4.32 -10.25 6.67
CA ARG A 85 -5.63 -10.64 6.15
C ARG A 85 -6.60 -9.49 6.33
N VAL A 86 -7.36 -9.18 5.28
CA VAL A 86 -8.41 -8.16 5.34
C VAL A 86 -9.60 -8.70 6.11
N ALA A 87 -9.89 -8.14 7.28
CA ALA A 87 -11.07 -8.46 8.09
C ALA A 87 -12.26 -7.57 7.73
N SER A 88 -12.02 -6.33 7.27
CA SER A 88 -13.07 -5.43 6.79
C SER A 88 -12.51 -4.42 5.78
N CYS A 89 -13.38 -3.96 4.88
CA CYS A 89 -13.07 -2.91 3.91
C CYS A 89 -14.25 -1.93 3.84
N LEU A 90 -14.00 -0.66 4.14
CA LEU A 90 -14.99 0.41 4.12
C LEU A 90 -14.48 1.57 3.27
N ILE A 91 -15.25 1.95 2.25
CA ILE A 91 -14.98 3.16 1.46
C ILE A 91 -15.72 4.33 2.10
N ARG A 92 -15.02 5.41 2.43
CA ARG A 92 -15.61 6.62 3.05
C ARG A 92 -15.23 7.87 2.28
N SER A 93 -16.18 8.79 2.13
CA SER A 93 -15.87 10.16 1.73
C SER A 93 -15.42 10.96 2.95
N ARG A 94 -14.31 11.71 2.82
CA ARG A 94 -13.79 12.56 3.90
C ARG A 94 -14.65 13.80 4.16
N SER A 95 -15.41 14.27 3.16
CA SER A 95 -16.15 15.55 3.21
C SER A 95 -17.58 15.48 2.68
N GLY A 96 -18.12 14.28 2.44
CA GLY A 96 -19.41 14.08 1.75
C GLY A 96 -19.32 14.24 0.23
N ASP A 97 -18.20 14.75 -0.28
CA ASP A 97 -17.92 14.88 -1.70
C ASP A 97 -17.29 13.59 -2.26
N HIS A 98 -17.75 13.15 -3.43
CA HIS A 98 -17.33 11.90 -4.06
C HIS A 98 -15.89 11.99 -4.62
N ALA A 99 -15.33 13.20 -4.67
CA ALA A 99 -13.96 13.45 -5.11
C ALA A 99 -12.88 12.98 -4.11
N ASN A 100 -13.22 12.77 -2.83
CA ASN A 100 -12.27 12.46 -1.76
C ASN A 100 -12.63 11.16 -1.03
N LEU A 101 -12.62 10.05 -1.77
CA LEU A 101 -12.83 8.71 -1.21
C LEU A 101 -11.52 8.15 -0.63
N ASN A 102 -11.60 7.58 0.56
CA ASN A 102 -10.53 6.82 1.19
C ASN A 102 -11.03 5.40 1.47
N THR A 103 -10.15 4.41 1.39
CA THR A 103 -10.42 3.06 1.89
C THR A 103 -9.91 2.94 3.33
N VAL A 104 -10.76 2.44 4.22
CA VAL A 104 -10.43 2.04 5.59
C VAL A 104 -10.48 0.52 5.66
N LEU A 105 -9.35 -0.10 5.99
CA LEU A 105 -9.20 -1.55 6.13
C LEU A 105 -9.04 -1.93 7.60
N GLY A 106 -9.81 -2.92 8.03
CA GLY A 106 -9.51 -3.69 9.24
C GLY A 106 -8.63 -4.86 8.87
N LEU A 107 -7.47 -4.98 9.52
CA LEU A 107 -6.41 -5.91 9.16
C LEU A 107 -6.08 -6.84 10.33
N GLU A 108 -5.94 -8.12 10.04
CA GLU A 108 -5.48 -9.13 11.00
C GLU A 108 -4.08 -9.60 10.62
N PRO A 109 -3.09 -9.58 11.54
CA PRO A 109 -1.76 -10.09 11.25
C PRO A 109 -1.79 -11.56 10.84
N LEU A 110 -1.14 -11.90 9.73
CA LEU A 110 -0.90 -13.29 9.35
C LEU A 110 0.41 -13.76 9.99
N ALA A 111 0.30 -14.45 11.14
CA ALA A 111 1.45 -14.99 11.83
C ALA A 111 2.20 -16.00 10.95
N GLY A 112 3.53 -15.84 10.83
CA GLY A 112 4.41 -16.86 10.23
C GLY A 112 4.51 -16.85 8.69
N THR A 113 3.97 -15.85 8.01
CA THR A 113 4.20 -15.70 6.56
C THR A 113 5.65 -15.24 6.34
N PRO A 114 6.45 -15.91 5.48
CA PRO A 114 7.78 -15.41 5.15
C PRO A 114 7.66 -13.96 4.64
N ALA A 115 8.67 -13.14 4.98
CA ALA A 115 8.76 -11.78 4.47
C ALA A 115 8.49 -11.78 2.96
N TYR A 116 7.60 -10.89 2.52
CA TYR A 116 7.42 -10.59 1.10
C TYR A 116 8.82 -10.37 0.50
N ARG A 117 9.19 -11.25 -0.43
CA ARG A 117 10.52 -11.35 -1.02
C ARG A 117 10.55 -10.62 -2.33
#